data_AF-A0A956BHK6-F1
#
_entry.id   AF-A0A956BHK6-F1
#
_cell.length_a   1.000
_cell.length_b   1.000
_cell.length_c   1.000
_cell.angle_alpha   90.00
_cell.angle_beta   90.00
_cell.angle_gamma   90.00
#
_symmetry.space_group_name_H-M   'P 1'
#
loop_
_entity.id
_entity.type
_entity.pdbx_description
1 polymer ?
#
loop_
_entity_poly.entity_id
_entity_poly.type
_entity_poly.pdbx_seq_one_letter_code
_entity_poly.pdbx_strand_id
1 'polypeptide(L)' 'MSELNVVPIAYVHSPRTEPLDDDWGEVESQIRLAEWLPESALEGLESFSHVEVLYHFHLVPEAKI' A
#
# COMPACT_ATOMS: atom_id res chain seq x y z
N MET A 1 2.00 16.26 -22.49
CA MET A 1 1.60 15.31 -21.43
C MET A 1 1.91 15.98 -20.10
N SER A 2 0.99 15.98 -19.15
CA SER A 2 1.23 16.51 -17.80
C SER A 2 1.84 15.43 -16.91
N GLU A 3 2.75 15.83 -16.04
CA GLU A 3 3.37 14.96 -15.04
C GLU A 3 2.41 14.70 -13.87
N LEU A 4 2.44 13.49 -13.31
CA LEU A 4 1.66 13.11 -12.13
C LEU A 4 2.62 12.86 -10.97
N ASN A 5 2.49 13.65 -9.92
CA ASN A 5 3.23 13.46 -8.68
C ASN A 5 2.37 12.68 -7.67
N VAL A 6 2.88 11.55 -7.19
CA VAL A 6 2.24 10.72 -6.17
C VAL A 6 2.94 10.90 -4.83
N VAL A 7 2.15 11.20 -3.80
CA VAL A 7 2.61 11.30 -2.40
C VAL A 7 2.02 10.12 -1.63
N PRO A 8 2.84 9.31 -0.94
CA PRO A 8 2.33 8.15 -0.20
C PRO A 8 1.45 8.58 0.97
N ILE A 9 0.26 7.97 1.05
CA ILE A 9 -0.72 8.21 2.12
C ILE A 9 -0.63 7.17 3.24
N ALA A 10 0.01 6.04 3.00
CA ALA A 10 0.17 4.96 3.95
C ALA A 10 1.35 4.06 3.56
N TYR A 11 1.76 3.21 4.49
CA TYR A 11 2.85 2.25 4.32
C TYR A 11 2.41 0.86 4.71
N VAL A 12 2.67 -0.11 3.83
CA VAL A 12 2.42 -1.54 4.09
C VAL A 12 3.51 -2.07 5.03
N HIS A 13 3.08 -2.69 6.10
CA HIS A 13 3.94 -3.39 7.05
C HIS A 13 3.58 -4.86 7.02
N SER A 14 4.53 -5.66 6.54
CA SER A 14 4.37 -7.09 6.32
C SER A 14 5.52 -7.81 7.01
N PRO A 15 5.31 -9.04 7.51
CA PRO A 15 6.42 -9.91 7.90
C PRO A 15 7.31 -10.27 6.70
N ARG A 16 6.81 -10.14 5.46
CA ARG A 16 7.60 -10.32 4.24
C ARG A 16 8.34 -9.04 3.90
N THR A 17 9.64 -9.17 3.66
CA THR A 17 10.55 -8.05 3.38
C THR A 17 11.30 -8.21 2.04
N GLU A 18 11.18 -9.37 1.39
CA GLU A 18 11.83 -9.67 0.12
C GLU A 18 10.84 -9.52 -1.06
N PRO A 19 11.24 -8.85 -2.16
CA PRO A 19 10.40 -8.66 -3.35
C PRO A 19 10.42 -9.92 -4.24
N LEU A 20 9.79 -10.99 -3.78
CA LEU A 20 9.67 -12.27 -4.49
C LEU A 20 8.27 -12.44 -5.06
N ASP A 21 8.16 -12.86 -6.32
CA ASP A 21 6.89 -13.14 -6.99
C ASP A 21 6.44 -14.59 -6.69
N ASP A 22 5.58 -14.75 -5.67
CA ASP A 22 5.02 -16.03 -5.20
C ASP A 22 3.55 -15.87 -4.75
N ASP A 23 2.87 -16.98 -4.40
CA ASP A 23 1.47 -16.96 -3.94
C ASP A 23 1.36 -16.38 -2.51
N TRP A 24 1.00 -15.10 -2.39
CA TRP A 24 1.03 -14.33 -1.13
C TRP A 24 -0.20 -14.49 -0.21
N GLY A 25 -1.11 -15.43 -0.51
CA GLY A 25 -2.48 -15.43 0.03
C GLY A 25 -2.64 -15.52 1.55
N GLU A 26 -1.67 -16.09 2.29
CA GLU A 26 -1.78 -16.32 3.74
C GLU A 26 -1.09 -15.25 4.60
N VAL A 27 -0.51 -14.20 4.00
CA VAL A 27 0.31 -13.22 4.74
C VAL A 27 -0.54 -12.08 5.27
N GLU A 28 -0.73 -12.05 6.59
CA GLU A 28 -1.33 -10.90 7.26
C GLU A 28 -0.38 -9.70 7.23
N SER A 29 -0.89 -8.55 6.77
CA SER A 29 -0.14 -7.29 6.67
C SER A 29 -0.99 -6.14 7.18
N GLN A 30 -0.34 -5.07 7.63
CA GLN A 30 -0.98 -3.87 8.15
C GLN A 30 -0.65 -2.65 7.29
N ILE A 31 -1.67 -1.91 6.86
CA ILE A 31 -1.49 -0.61 6.21
C ILE A 31 -1.53 0.46 7.29
N ARG A 32 -0.41 1.14 7.52
CA ARG A 32 -0.31 2.25 8.50
C ARG A 32 -0.37 3.58 7.78
N LEU A 33 -1.33 4.41 8.18
CA LEU A 33 -1.54 5.75 7.62
C LEU A 33 -0.31 6.63 7.87
N ALA A 34 0.02 7.51 6.91
CA ALA A 34 1.09 8.47 7.08
C ALA A 34 0.73 9.50 8.17
N GLU A 35 1.73 9.98 8.90
CA GLU A 35 1.52 10.84 10.09
C GLU A 35 0.77 12.14 9.81
N TRP A 36 0.81 12.63 8.57
CA TRP A 36 0.16 13.87 8.15
C TRP A 36 -1.34 13.71 7.83
N LEU A 37 -1.85 12.48 7.79
CA LEU A 37 -3.27 12.21 7.55
C LEU A 37 -3.99 11.94 8.87
N PRO A 38 -5.16 12.57 9.09
CA PRO A 38 -5.99 12.30 10.25
C PRO A 38 -6.65 10.92 10.13
N GLU A 39 -6.94 10.29 11.26
CA GLU A 39 -7.68 9.02 11.32
C GLU A 39 -9.06 9.09 10.64
N SER A 40 -9.69 10.28 10.64
CA SER A 40 -10.96 10.51 9.94
C SER A 40 -10.90 10.27 8.43
N ALA A 41 -9.70 10.17 7.83
CA ALA A 41 -9.55 9.76 6.43
C ALA A 41 -10.02 8.32 6.18
N LEU A 42 -10.20 7.51 7.23
CA LEU A 42 -10.69 6.12 7.17
C LEU A 42 -12.18 5.99 7.52
N GLU A 43 -12.89 7.10 7.81
CA GLU A 43 -14.29 7.05 8.21
C GLU A 43 -15.17 6.35 7.16
N GLY A 44 -15.95 5.37 7.58
CA GLY A 44 -16.83 4.58 6.72
C GLY A 44 -16.16 3.35 6.09
N LEU A 45 -14.83 3.21 6.19
CA LEU A 45 -14.12 2.04 5.66
C LEU A 45 -14.54 0.75 6.38
N GLU A 46 -14.88 0.84 7.66
CA GLU A 46 -15.36 -0.27 8.49
C GLU A 46 -16.70 -0.86 8.02
N SER A 47 -17.43 -0.16 7.15
CA SER A 47 -18.68 -0.66 6.54
C SER A 47 -18.42 -1.66 5.40
N PHE A 48 -17.16 -1.85 5.00
CA PHE A 48 -16.76 -2.77 3.93
C PHE A 48 -15.91 -3.90 4.48
N SER A 49 -16.05 -5.09 3.89
CA SER A 49 -15.23 -6.26 4.23
C SER A 49 -13.94 -6.36 3.41
N HIS A 50 -13.86 -5.67 2.26
CA HIS A 50 -12.74 -5.73 1.33
C HIS A 50 -12.47 -4.34 0.73
N VAL A 51 -11.22 -4.09 0.38
CA VAL A 51 -10.76 -2.83 -0.23
C VAL A 51 -9.82 -3.12 -1.39
N GLU A 52 -9.77 -2.23 -2.36
CA GLU A 52 -8.72 -2.23 -3.37
C GLU A 52 -7.57 -1.33 -2.89
N VAL A 53 -6.35 -1.83 -2.93
CA VAL A 53 -5.17 -1.12 -2.45
C VAL A 53 -4.23 -0.86 -3.62
N LEU A 54 -4.08 0.41 -3.99
CA LEU A 54 -3.07 0.84 -4.94
C LEU A 54 -1.77 1.13 -4.16
N TYR A 55 -0.68 0.49 -4.57
CA TYR A 55 0.62 0.66 -3.93
C TYR A 55 1.74 0.77 -4.96
N HIS A 56 2.83 1.40 -4.56
CA HIS A 56 4.04 1.51 -5.36
C HIS A 56 5.06 0.43 -4.94
N PHE A 57 5.50 -0.37 -5.91
CA PHE A 57 6.57 -1.37 -5.74
C PHE A 57 7.94 -0.70 -5.58
N HIS A 58 8.14 0.02 -4.48
CA HIS A 58 9.34 0.82 -4.20
C HIS A 58 10.66 0.04 -4.17
N LEU A 59 10.62 -1.30 -4.06
CA LEU A 59 11.80 -2.18 -4.11
C LEU A 59 12.07 -2.78 -5.49
N VAL A 60 11.16 -2.58 -6.46
CA VAL A 60 11.32 -3.08 -7.83
C VAL A 60 11.99 -2.00 -8.67
N PRO A 61 13.18 -2.26 -9.25
CA PRO A 61 13.81 -1.30 -10.15
C PRO A 61 12.94 -1.03 -11.38
N GLU A 62 12.88 0.22 -11.84
CA GLU A 62 12.10 0.61 -13.03
C GLU A 62 12.43 -0.23 -14.27
N ALA A 63 13.70 -0.63 -14.43
CA ALA A 63 14.15 -1.45 -15.55
C ALA A 63 13.59 -2.89 -15.58
N LYS A 64 12.87 -3.31 -14.53
CA LYS A 64 12.24 -4.63 -14.41
C LYS A 64 10.71 -4.60 -14.63
N ILE A 65 10.14 -3.44 -14.96
CA ILE A 65 8.70 -3.25 -15.24
C ILE A 65 8.47 -3.23 -16.75
#